data_AF-A0A5J4Q899-F1
#
_entry.id   AF-A0A5J4Q899-F1
#
_cell.length_a   1.000
_cell.length_b   1.000
_cell.length_c   1.000
_cell.angle_alpha   90.00
_cell.angle_beta   90.00
_cell.angle_gamma   90.00
#
_symmetry.space_group_name_H-M   'P 1'
#
loop_
_entity.id
_entity.type
_entity.pdbx_description
1 polymer ?
#
loop_
_entity_poly.entity_id
_entity_poly.type
_entity_poly.pdbx_seq_one_letter_code
_entity_poly.pdbx_strand_id
1 'polypeptide(L)'
;MRLIKARVQNYRSILDSGEFEIEQLKTILVGPNEAGKTVLLKALQQLNKPRDVPGFEVLRDYPRSLYNDITTKSVDPSKVTVVTGYFELEDSDKALLPNEFKNCIYKGDF
;
A
#
# COMPACT_ATOMS: atom_id res chain seq x y z
N MET A 1 -8.49 -9.49 10.11
CA MET A 1 -7.05 -9.21 9.86
C MET A 1 -6.82 -7.72 9.94
N ARG A 2 -5.69 -7.29 10.52
CA ARG A 2 -5.39 -5.88 10.79
C ARG A 2 -4.06 -5.47 10.15
N LEU A 3 -4.03 -4.31 9.50
CA LEU A 3 -2.80 -3.72 8.93
C LEU A 3 -1.92 -3.16 10.06
N ILE A 4 -0.66 -3.59 10.13
CA ILE A 4 0.30 -3.22 11.19
C ILE A 4 1.51 -2.44 10.68
N LYS A 5 1.79 -2.54 9.38
CA LYS A 5 2.88 -1.83 8.72
C LYS A 5 2.57 -1.69 7.24
N ALA A 6 3.06 -0.63 6.62
CA ALA A 6 2.96 -0.47 5.17
C ALA A 6 4.18 0.23 4.57
N ARG A 7 4.30 0.14 3.25
CA ARG A 7 5.23 0.91 2.43
C ARG A 7 4.52 1.30 1.14
N VAL A 8 4.67 2.55 0.72
CA VAL A 8 4.13 3.07 -0.54
C VAL A 8 5.29 3.52 -1.41
N GLN A 9 5.31 3.08 -2.66
CA GLN A 9 6.35 3.38 -3.63
C GLN A 9 5.74 3.76 -4.97
N ASN A 10 6.48 4.50 -5.78
CA ASN A 10 6.14 4.77 -7.18
C ASN A 10 4.68 5.26 -7.37
N TYR A 11 4.18 6.13 -6.49
CA TYR A 11 2.80 6.60 -6.53
C TYR A 11 2.70 8.12 -6.38
N ARG A 12 2.38 8.78 -7.49
CA ARG A 12 2.23 10.24 -7.60
C ARG A 12 3.46 10.97 -7.04
N SER A 13 3.29 11.67 -5.92
CA SER A 13 4.36 12.42 -5.25
C SER A 13 5.24 11.56 -4.34
N ILE A 14 4.92 10.28 -4.14
CA ILE A 14 5.66 9.35 -3.29
C ILE A 14 6.57 8.52 -4.18
N LEU A 15 7.88 8.74 -4.07
CA LEU A 15 8.89 7.85 -4.64
C LEU A 15 9.02 6.60 -3.77
N ASP A 16 9.20 6.81 -2.46
CA ASP A 16 9.27 5.77 -1.45
C ASP A 16 8.95 6.37 -0.08
N SER A 17 7.96 5.81 0.63
CA SER A 17 7.65 6.22 2.00
C SER A 17 8.62 5.64 3.04
N GLY A 18 9.42 4.63 2.65
CA GLY A 18 9.97 3.67 3.60
C GLY A 18 8.87 2.83 4.26
N GLU A 19 9.27 1.85 5.07
CA GLU A 19 8.31 1.14 5.92
C GLU A 19 7.91 2.02 7.10
N PHE A 20 6.61 2.08 7.39
CA PHE A 20 6.07 2.75 8.56
C PHE A 20 5.07 1.84 9.28
N GLU A 21 5.07 1.94 10.61
CA GLU A 21 4.17 1.17 11.47
C GLU A 21 2.80 1.83 11.56
N ILE A 22 1.78 1.01 11.78
CA ILE A 22 0.41 1.45 12.06
C ILE A 22 0.08 1.08 13.50
N GLU A 23 -0.03 2.13 14.31
CA GLU A 23 -0.41 2.07 15.72
C GLU A 23 -1.77 1.38 15.89
N GLN A 24 -1.89 0.58 16.94
CA GLN A 24 -3.11 -0.17 17.24
C GLN A 24 -4.31 0.73 17.55
N LEU A 25 -4.07 1.84 18.26
CA LEU A 25 -5.14 2.74 18.66
C LEU A 25 -5.37 3.84 17.63
N LYS A 26 -4.32 4.58 17.27
CA LYS A 26 -4.46 5.75 16.41
C LYS A 26 -3.13 6.09 15.73
N THR A 27 -3.14 6.07 14.40
CA THR A 27 -2.05 6.64 13.59
C THR A 27 -2.45 8.03 13.10
N ILE A 28 -1.56 9.02 13.20
CA ILE A 28 -1.83 10.40 12.77
C ILE A 28 -0.81 10.80 11.71
N LEU A 29 -1.28 11.22 10.54
CA LEU A 29 -0.44 11.76 9.47
C LEU A 29 -0.43 13.29 9.53
N VAL A 30 0.74 13.87 9.78
CA VAL A 30 0.94 15.34 9.84
C VAL A 30 1.99 15.79 8.84
N GLY A 31 1.91 17.04 8.41
CA GLY A 31 2.83 17.64 7.44
C GLY A 31 2.19 18.80 6.69
N PRO A 32 2.96 19.59 5.93
CA PRO A 32 2.45 20.73 5.18
C PRO A 32 1.46 20.30 4.08
N ASN A 33 0.78 21.28 3.48
CA ASN A 33 -0.02 21.05 2.28
C ASN A 33 0.87 20.41 1.20
N GLU A 34 0.27 19.53 0.40
CA GLU A 34 0.95 18.83 -0.70
C GLU A 34 2.07 17.86 -0.29
N ALA A 35 2.29 17.62 1.01
CA ALA A 35 3.26 16.65 1.52
C ALA A 35 2.92 15.17 1.24
N GLY A 36 1.89 14.87 0.43
CA GLY A 36 1.54 13.51 0.05
C GLY A 36 0.65 12.73 1.04
N LYS A 37 0.15 13.33 2.13
CA LYS A 37 -0.74 12.65 3.11
C LYS A 37 -1.96 11.98 2.47
N THR A 38 -2.69 12.72 1.63
CA THR A 38 -3.87 12.21 0.90
C THR A 38 -3.47 11.14 -0.12
N VAL A 39 -2.30 11.28 -0.74
CA VAL A 39 -1.75 10.32 -1.71
C VAL A 39 -1.42 9.00 -0.99
N LEU A 40 -0.80 9.06 0.17
CA LEU A 40 -0.51 7.89 1.00
C LEU A 40 -1.78 7.11 1.33
N LEU A 41 -2.83 7.79 1.81
CA LEU A 41 -4.12 7.15 2.13
C LEU A 41 -4.78 6.50 0.90
N LYS A 42 -4.67 7.12 -0.28
CA LYS A 42 -5.17 6.55 -1.53
C LYS A 42 -4.42 5.30 -1.95
N ALA A 43 -3.10 5.24 -1.75
CA ALA A 43 -2.32 4.02 -1.98
C ALA A 43 -2.74 2.92 -1.00
N LEU A 44 -2.83 3.22 0.30
CA LEU A 44 -3.27 2.25 1.31
C LEU A 44 -4.67 1.69 1.04
N GLN A 45 -5.59 2.51 0.51
CA GLN A 45 -6.92 2.05 0.13
C GLN A 45 -6.89 0.90 -0.89
N GLN A 46 -5.85 0.78 -1.70
CA GLN A 46 -5.74 -0.25 -2.73
C GLN A 46 -5.47 -1.64 -2.14
N LEU A 47 -4.94 -1.72 -0.91
CA LEU A 47 -4.76 -2.99 -0.18
C LEU A 47 -6.09 -3.73 0.05
N ASN A 48 -7.19 -2.98 0.18
CA ASN A 48 -8.54 -3.50 0.26
C ASN A 48 -9.50 -2.57 -0.48
N LYS A 49 -9.37 -2.57 -1.81
CA LYS A 49 -10.03 -1.62 -2.70
C LYS A 49 -11.56 -1.84 -2.75
N PRO A 50 -12.38 -0.82 -2.38
CA PRO A 50 -13.82 -0.85 -2.62
C PRO A 50 -14.18 -0.93 -4.11
N ARG A 51 -15.39 -1.40 -4.44
CA ARG A 51 -15.82 -1.61 -5.84
C ARG A 51 -15.89 -0.31 -6.66
N ASP A 52 -16.17 0.80 -6.02
CA ASP A 52 -16.31 2.13 -6.62
C ASP A 52 -14.99 2.90 -6.72
N VAL A 53 -13.90 2.36 -6.17
CA VAL A 53 -12.58 2.98 -6.21
C VAL A 53 -11.82 2.50 -7.44
N PRO A 54 -11.38 3.43 -8.33
CA PRO A 54 -10.59 3.04 -9.49
C PRO A 54 -9.24 2.44 -9.05
N GLY A 55 -8.72 1.53 -9.88
CA GLY A 55 -7.33 1.07 -9.75
C GLY A 55 -6.35 2.16 -10.20
N PHE A 56 -5.08 1.79 -10.33
CA PHE A 56 -4.04 2.72 -10.76
C PHE A 56 -4.19 3.12 -12.23
N GLU A 57 -4.14 4.43 -12.49
CA GLU A 57 -4.06 5.00 -13.83
C GLU A 57 -2.60 5.29 -14.19
N VAL A 58 -2.03 4.52 -15.11
CA VAL A 58 -0.62 4.62 -15.54
C VAL A 58 -0.16 6.07 -15.78
N LEU A 59 -0.96 6.85 -16.51
CA LEU A 59 -0.61 8.22 -16.91
C LEU A 59 -0.66 9.24 -15.77
N ARG A 60 -1.36 8.94 -14.67
CA ARG A 60 -1.59 9.88 -13.57
C ARG A 60 -0.93 9.46 -12.26
N ASP A 61 -0.90 8.17 -12.01
CA ASP A 61 -0.59 7.60 -10.70
C ASP A 61 0.87 7.17 -10.58
N TYR A 62 1.58 6.92 -11.68
CA TYR A 62 3.00 6.57 -11.64
C TYR A 62 3.88 7.82 -11.80
N PRO A 63 5.04 7.88 -11.14
CA PRO A 63 6.03 8.94 -11.35
C PRO A 63 6.36 9.11 -12.82
N ARG A 64 6.45 10.36 -13.28
CA ARG A 64 6.79 10.68 -14.68
C ARG A 64 8.15 10.12 -15.10
N SER A 65 9.07 9.90 -14.17
CA SER A 65 10.36 9.24 -14.46
C SER A 65 10.17 7.83 -15.03
N LEU A 66 9.15 7.09 -14.61
CA LEU A 66 8.83 5.75 -15.13
C LEU A 66 8.05 5.79 -16.44
N TYR A 67 7.58 6.96 -16.89
CA TYR A 67 6.70 7.07 -18.05
C TYR A 67 7.35 6.60 -19.36
N ASN A 68 8.60 7.02 -19.60
CA ASN A 68 9.33 6.59 -20.79
C ASN A 68 9.56 5.08 -20.79
N ASP A 69 9.88 4.51 -19.63
CA ASP A 69 10.10 3.08 -19.47
C ASP A 69 8.81 2.27 -19.68
N ILE A 70 7.69 2.78 -19.18
CA ILE A 70 6.37 2.18 -19.38
C ILE A 70 5.94 2.26 -20.85
N THR A 71 6.09 3.42 -21.49
CA THR A 71 5.69 3.62 -22.89
C THR A 71 6.56 2.84 -23.88
N THR A 72 7.85 2.65 -23.55
CA THR A 72 8.78 1.81 -24.32
C THR A 72 8.69 0.32 -23.98
N LYS A 73 7.79 -0.07 -23.07
CA LYS A 73 7.59 -1.45 -22.57
C LYS A 73 8.81 -2.06 -21.87
N SER A 74 9.75 -1.25 -21.40
CA SER A 74 10.85 -1.73 -20.55
C SER A 74 10.37 -2.03 -19.12
N VAL A 75 9.28 -1.38 -18.68
CA VAL A 75 8.60 -1.64 -17.41
C VAL A 75 7.12 -1.96 -17.65
N ASP A 76 6.64 -3.05 -17.04
CA ASP A 76 5.22 -3.40 -17.00
C ASP A 76 4.57 -2.78 -15.75
N PRO A 77 3.63 -1.82 -15.90
CA PRO A 77 2.98 -1.17 -14.77
C PRO A 77 2.30 -2.13 -13.79
N SER A 78 1.77 -3.26 -14.28
CA SER A 78 1.11 -4.25 -13.42
C SER A 78 2.07 -5.00 -12.50
N LYS A 79 3.38 -4.90 -12.76
CA LYS A 79 4.44 -5.52 -11.94
C LYS A 79 5.11 -4.52 -11.01
N VAL A 80 4.74 -3.25 -11.08
CA VAL A 80 5.27 -2.21 -10.20
C VAL A 80 4.41 -2.18 -8.94
N THR A 81 4.97 -2.65 -7.84
CA THR A 81 4.34 -2.53 -6.52
C THR A 81 4.23 -1.07 -6.13
N VAL A 82 3.00 -0.64 -5.89
CA VAL A 82 2.66 0.69 -5.38
C VAL A 82 2.50 0.65 -3.86
N VAL A 83 1.86 -0.40 -3.33
CA VAL A 83 1.63 -0.51 -1.89
C VAL A 83 1.90 -1.92 -1.39
N THR A 84 2.72 -2.00 -0.36
CA THR A 84 2.93 -3.21 0.44
C THR A 84 2.25 -3.01 1.79
N GLY A 85 1.44 -3.99 2.20
CA GLY A 85 0.82 -4.06 3.52
C GLY A 85 1.25 -5.31 4.27
N TYR A 86 1.51 -5.16 5.56
CA TYR A 86 1.78 -6.25 6.48
C TYR A 86 0.64 -6.36 7.49
N PHE A 87 0.09 -7.55 7.65
CA PHE A 87 -1.11 -7.80 8.42
C PHE A 87 -0.87 -8.82 9.52
N GLU A 88 -1.50 -8.60 10.67
CA GLU A 88 -1.65 -9.61 11.71
C GLU A 88 -3.09 -10.14 11.72
N LEU A 89 -3.25 -11.36 12.23
CA LEU A 89 -4.55 -11.93 12.50
C LEU A 89 -5.17 -11.28 13.74
N GLU A 90 -6.46 -10.98 13.65
CA GLU A 90 -7.23 -10.61 14.83
C GLU A 90 -7.63 -11.87 15.60
N ASP A 91 -8.03 -11.73 16.86
CA ASP A 91 -8.31 -12.89 17.71
C ASP A 91 -9.47 -13.76 17.16
N SER A 92 -10.42 -13.13 16.47
CA SER A 92 -11.47 -13.82 15.72
C SER A 92 -10.93 -14.68 14.58
N ASP A 93 -9.91 -14.21 13.86
CA ASP A 93 -9.28 -14.98 12.77
C ASP A 93 -8.47 -16.15 13.34
N LYS A 94 -7.72 -15.89 14.42
CA LYS A 94 -6.91 -16.91 15.11
C LYS A 94 -7.77 -18.05 15.66
N ALA A 95 -9.00 -17.77 16.09
CA ALA A 95 -9.91 -18.81 16.57
C ALA A 95 -10.27 -19.86 15.50
N LEU A 96 -10.18 -19.49 14.22
CA LEU A 96 -10.57 -20.33 13.08
C LEU A 96 -9.40 -21.09 12.44
N LEU A 97 -8.17 -20.86 12.89
CA LEU A 97 -6.95 -21.34 12.23
C LEU A 97 -6.12 -22.28 13.12
N PRO A 98 -5.35 -23.22 12.55
CA PRO A 98 -4.35 -24.00 13.29
C PRO A 98 -3.26 -23.11 13.91
N ASN A 99 -2.65 -23.58 15.00
CA ASN A 99 -1.67 -22.80 15.77
C ASN A 99 -0.47 -22.31 14.95
N GLU A 100 -0.05 -23.08 13.94
CA GLU A 100 1.06 -22.74 13.05
C GLU A 100 0.87 -21.43 12.28
N PHE A 101 -0.39 -21.02 12.05
CA PHE A 101 -0.73 -19.82 11.30
C PHE A 101 -1.06 -18.62 12.19
N LYS A 102 -1.25 -18.81 13.50
CA LYS A 102 -1.79 -17.76 14.39
C LYS A 102 -0.83 -16.60 14.64
N ASN A 103 0.47 -16.86 14.60
CA ASN A 103 1.53 -15.91 14.97
C ASN A 103 2.37 -15.47 13.76
N CYS A 104 1.79 -15.53 12.56
CA CYS A 104 2.45 -15.09 11.33
C CYS A 104 2.13 -13.62 11.01
N ILE A 105 3.07 -12.96 10.33
CA ILE A 105 2.83 -11.69 9.65
C ILE A 105 2.59 -11.99 8.18
N TYR A 106 1.46 -11.51 7.67
CA TYR A 106 1.04 -11.74 6.28
C TYR A 106 1.37 -10.53 5.43
N LYS A 107 2.07 -10.74 4.32
CA LYS A 107 2.46 -9.67 3.38
C LYS A 107 1.54 -9.69 2.16
N GLY A 108 1.01 -8.52 1.80
CA GLY A 108 0.30 -8.29 0.53
C GLY A 108 0.96 -7.15 -0.25
N ASP A 109 1.09 -7.32 -1.56
CA ASP A 109 1.70 -6.35 -2.49
C ASP A 109 0.73 -6.05 -3.64
N PHE A 110 0.53 -4.77 -3.96
CA PHE A 110 -0.39 -4.28 -5.01
C PHE A 110 0.20 -3.13 -5.82
#